data_AF-A0A531K188-F1
#
_entry.id   AF-A0A531K188-F1
#
_cell.length_a   1.000
_cell.length_b   1.000
_cell.length_c   1.000
_cell.angle_alpha   90.00
_cell.angle_beta   90.00
_cell.angle_gamma   90.00
#
_symmetry.space_group_name_H-M   'P 1'
#
loop_
_entity.id
_entity.type
_entity.pdbx_description
1 polymer ?
#
loop_
_entity_poly.entity_id
_entity_poly.type
_entity_poly.pdbx_seq_one_letter_code
_entity_poly.pdbx_strand_id
1 'polypeptide(L)'
;FMAVAADHPLAKKAAESNPALAKFIDEVHHMGTSVAALETAEKKGFDTGIRVVHPFDANWTLPVYVANFVLMEYGTGAIFGCPSGDQRDLDFANRYGLPVIPVVMPEGEIQGNFQIIDEAYVGDGVMI
;
A
#
# COMPACT_ATOMS: atom_id res chain seq x y z
N PHE A 1 4.95 2.27 -0.17
CA PHE A 1 4.59 2.19 1.28
C PHE A 1 4.57 0.72 1.69
N MET A 2 4.39 0.40 2.97
CA MET A 2 4.05 -0.97 3.39
C MET A 2 2.60 -1.01 3.87
N ALA A 3 1.88 -2.08 3.54
CA ALA A 3 0.55 -2.32 4.09
C ALA A 3 0.48 -3.71 4.71
N VAL A 4 -0.15 -3.82 5.88
CA VAL A 4 -0.39 -5.07 6.59
C VAL A 4 -1.89 -5.27 6.81
N ALA A 5 -2.31 -6.53 6.92
CA ALA A 5 -3.68 -6.87 7.25
C ALA A 5 -4.04 -6.42 8.68
N ALA A 6 -5.33 -6.20 8.93
CA ALA A 6 -5.85 -5.83 10.25
C ALA A 6 -5.48 -6.87 11.33
N ASP A 7 -5.41 -8.15 10.96
CA ASP A 7 -5.08 -9.24 11.87
C ASP A 7 -3.58 -9.52 12.06
N HIS A 8 -2.72 -8.78 11.35
CA HIS A 8 -1.28 -8.98 11.40
C HIS A 8 -0.74 -8.70 12.83
N PRO A 9 0.23 -9.49 13.35
CA PRO A 9 0.76 -9.29 14.70
C PRO A 9 1.29 -7.87 14.96
N LEU A 10 1.90 -7.24 13.95
CA LEU A 10 2.36 -5.85 13.99
C LEU A 10 1.20 -4.85 14.15
N ALA A 11 0.07 -5.07 13.46
CA ALA A 11 -1.12 -4.23 13.57
C ALA A 11 -1.71 -4.32 14.98
N LYS A 12 -1.86 -5.55 15.50
CA LYS A 12 -2.32 -5.83 16.86
C LYS A 12 -1.43 -5.14 17.90
N LYS A 13 -0.12 -5.27 17.75
CA LYS A 13 0.86 -4.63 18.65
C LYS A 13 0.76 -3.11 18.62
N ALA A 14 0.64 -2.51 17.43
CA ALA A 14 0.52 -1.06 17.28
C ALA A 14 -0.80 -0.52 17.86
N ALA A 15 -1.88 -1.30 17.77
CA ALA A 15 -3.20 -0.94 18.29
C ALA A 15 -3.26 -0.90 19.83
N GLU A 16 -2.41 -1.66 20.54
CA GLU A 16 -2.34 -1.65 22.01
C GLU A 16 -2.17 -0.23 22.59
N SER A 17 -1.43 0.63 21.88
CA SER A 17 -1.17 2.02 22.28
C SER A 17 -1.92 3.06 21.43
N ASN A 18 -2.78 2.65 20.49
CA ASN A 18 -3.46 3.54 19.56
C ASN A 18 -4.95 3.17 19.43
N PRO A 19 -5.83 3.80 20.24
CA PRO A 19 -7.26 3.52 20.22
C PRO A 19 -7.94 3.78 18.87
N ALA A 20 -7.43 4.74 18.09
CA ALA A 20 -7.97 5.03 16.77
C ALA A 20 -7.62 3.93 15.76
N LEU A 21 -6.41 3.36 15.85
CA LEU A 21 -6.03 2.19 15.07
C LEU A 21 -6.83 0.95 15.48
N ALA A 22 -7.03 0.72 16.79
CA ALA A 22 -7.85 -0.38 17.28
C ALA A 22 -9.28 -0.30 16.71
N LYS A 23 -9.89 0.89 16.75
CA LYS A 23 -11.21 1.12 16.15
C LYS A 23 -11.21 0.86 14.64
N PHE A 24 -10.18 1.29 13.92
CA PHE A 24 -10.07 1.02 12.49
C PHE A 24 -9.95 -0.47 12.18
N ILE A 25 -9.20 -1.23 12.98
CA ILE A 25 -9.11 -2.69 12.86
C ILE A 25 -10.50 -3.34 13.04
N ASP A 26 -11.24 -2.93 14.06
CA ASP A 26 -12.60 -3.41 14.29
C ASP A 26 -13.54 -3.07 13.10
N GLU A 27 -13.43 -1.86 12.55
CA GLU A 27 -14.17 -1.45 11.35
C GLU A 27 -13.85 -2.34 10.14
N VAL A 28 -12.57 -2.71 9.96
CA VAL A 28 -12.14 -3.62 8.88
C VAL A 28 -12.70 -5.03 9.10
N HIS A 29 -12.77 -5.52 10.33
CA HIS A 29 -13.36 -6.84 10.64
C HIS A 29 -14.86 -6.92 10.33
N HIS A 30 -15.55 -5.79 10.37
CA HIS A 30 -16.96 -5.70 9.97
C HIS A 30 -17.15 -5.56 8.45
N MET A 31 -16.07 -5.40 7.67
CA MET A 31 -16.13 -5.42 6.21
C MET A 31 -16.19 -6.86 5.70
N GLY A 32 -16.86 -7.06 4.56
CA GLY A 32 -16.85 -8.35 3.88
C GLY A 32 -15.44 -8.71 3.42
N THR A 33 -14.98 -9.91 3.73
CA THR A 33 -13.64 -10.42 3.37
C THR A 33 -13.61 -11.10 1.99
N SER A 34 -14.72 -11.11 1.25
CA SER A 34 -14.76 -11.70 -0.09
C SER A 34 -14.02 -10.82 -1.09
N VAL A 35 -13.33 -11.44 -2.05
CA VAL A 35 -12.56 -10.74 -3.10
C VAL A 35 -13.44 -9.72 -3.83
N ALA A 36 -14.66 -10.11 -4.22
CA ALA A 36 -15.60 -9.22 -4.91
C ALA A 36 -16.03 -8.00 -4.06
N ALA A 37 -16.17 -8.17 -2.74
CA ALA A 37 -16.47 -7.05 -1.84
C ALA A 37 -15.25 -6.12 -1.71
N LEU A 38 -14.05 -6.68 -1.62
CA LEU A 38 -12.81 -5.92 -1.48
C LEU A 38 -12.43 -5.14 -2.74
N GLU A 39 -12.68 -5.69 -3.93
CA GLU A 39 -12.43 -5.00 -5.20
C GLU A 39 -13.27 -3.72 -5.33
N THR A 40 -14.57 -3.83 -5.02
CA THR A 40 -15.53 -2.72 -5.11
C THR A 40 -15.50 -1.77 -3.93
N ALA A 41 -14.98 -2.21 -2.77
CA ALA A 41 -14.86 -1.36 -1.59
C ALA A 41 -13.86 -0.22 -1.80
N GLU A 42 -14.20 0.93 -1.21
CA GLU A 42 -13.27 2.04 -1.04
C GLU A 42 -12.03 1.55 -0.29
N LYS A 43 -10.85 1.80 -0.87
CA LYS A 43 -9.57 1.41 -0.28
C LYS A 43 -9.30 2.35 0.89
N LYS A 44 -9.26 1.77 2.09
CA LYS A 44 -9.03 2.50 3.35
C LYS A 44 -7.81 1.93 4.05
N GLY A 45 -7.07 2.81 4.67
CA GLY A 45 -5.96 2.45 5.53
C GLY A 45 -5.73 3.46 6.64
N PHE A 46 -4.95 3.03 7.61
CA PHE A 46 -4.58 3.78 8.81
C PHE A 46 -3.06 3.73 9.00
N ASP A 47 -2.41 4.89 9.11
CA ASP A 47 -0.97 4.99 9.38
C ASP A 47 -0.70 4.53 10.81
N THR A 48 0.10 3.47 10.96
CA THR A 48 0.43 2.89 12.27
C THR A 48 1.42 3.73 13.06
N GLY A 49 2.07 4.72 12.43
CA GLY A 49 3.21 5.45 12.99
C GLY A 49 4.53 4.69 12.85
N ILE A 50 4.50 3.40 12.49
CA ILE A 50 5.69 2.59 12.26
C ILE A 50 6.32 2.98 10.93
N ARG A 51 7.66 3.03 10.92
CA ARG A 51 8.47 3.26 9.73
C ARG A 51 9.42 2.09 9.55
N VAL A 52 9.60 1.66 8.31
CA VAL A 52 10.56 0.61 7.93
C VAL A 52 11.54 1.13 6.91
N VAL A 53 12.73 0.55 6.86
CA VAL A 53 13.77 0.91 5.89
C VAL A 53 13.67 0.00 4.67
N HIS A 54 13.77 0.58 3.47
CA HIS A 54 13.82 -0.18 2.23
C HIS A 54 15.13 -1.00 2.17
N PRO A 55 15.10 -2.30 1.82
CA PRO A 55 16.30 -3.14 1.88
C PRO A 55 17.41 -2.74 0.88
N PHE A 56 17.04 -2.08 -0.23
CA PHE A 56 18.00 -1.58 -1.22
C PHE A 56 18.47 -0.14 -0.98
N ASP A 57 17.83 0.61 -0.08
CA ASP A 57 18.22 1.99 0.23
C ASP A 57 17.99 2.28 1.72
N ALA A 58 19.09 2.41 2.46
CA ALA A 58 19.06 2.67 3.89
C ALA A 58 18.47 4.05 4.27
N ASN A 59 18.44 5.01 3.33
CA ASN A 59 17.87 6.33 3.55
C ASN A 59 16.37 6.39 3.22
N TRP A 60 15.86 5.36 2.54
CA TRP A 60 14.47 5.32 2.16
C TRP A 60 13.62 4.66 3.25
N THR A 61 12.91 5.50 4.00
CA THR A 61 11.95 5.04 5.01
C THR A 61 10.53 5.05 4.47
N LEU A 62 9.78 4.00 4.76
CA LEU A 62 8.42 3.79 4.31
C LEU A 62 7.45 3.73 5.50
N PRO A 63 6.29 4.41 5.42
CA PRO A 63 5.24 4.25 6.40
C PRO A 63 4.58 2.87 6.28
N VAL A 64 4.23 2.29 7.43
CA VAL A 64 3.44 1.05 7.52
C VAL A 64 1.98 1.40 7.81
N TYR A 65 1.08 0.97 6.94
CA TYR A 65 -0.35 1.12 7.08
C TYR A 65 -1.01 -0.21 7.46
N VAL A 66 -2.09 -0.15 8.23
CA VAL A 66 -3.10 -1.22 8.18
C VAL A 66 -4.05 -0.87 7.04
N ALA A 67 -4.34 -1.80 6.15
CA ALA A 67 -5.22 -1.54 5.01
C ALA A 67 -6.31 -2.61 4.85
N ASN A 68 -7.50 -2.20 4.44
CA ASN A 68 -8.67 -3.08 4.35
C ASN A 68 -8.63 -4.08 3.19
N PHE A 69 -7.70 -3.93 2.26
CA PHE A 69 -7.53 -4.80 1.09
C PHE A 69 -6.36 -5.78 1.22
N VAL A 70 -5.66 -5.80 2.37
CA VAL A 70 -4.62 -6.79 2.69
C VAL A 70 -5.22 -7.82 3.64
N LEU A 71 -5.13 -9.10 3.27
CA LEU A 71 -5.74 -10.22 4.00
C LEU A 71 -4.67 -11.12 4.60
N MET A 72 -4.89 -11.60 5.83
CA MET A 72 -3.95 -12.50 6.49
C MET A 72 -3.90 -13.89 5.85
N GLU A 73 -4.98 -14.30 5.17
CA GLU A 73 -5.11 -15.58 4.49
C GLU A 73 -4.29 -15.64 3.20
N TYR A 74 -3.80 -14.49 2.70
CA TYR A 74 -3.04 -14.38 1.46
C TYR A 74 -1.59 -13.99 1.73
N GLY A 75 -0.66 -14.90 1.41
CA GLY A 75 0.77 -14.69 1.58
C GLY A 75 1.18 -14.53 3.04
N THR A 76 1.91 -13.47 3.36
CA THR A 76 2.35 -13.15 4.73
C THR A 76 1.40 -12.20 5.47
N GLY A 77 0.30 -11.77 4.83
CA GLY A 77 -0.55 -10.71 5.36
C GLY A 77 0.10 -9.33 5.36
N ALA A 78 1.15 -9.14 4.54
CA ALA A 78 1.87 -7.90 4.35
C ALA A 78 2.28 -7.75 2.89
N ILE A 79 2.22 -6.53 2.35
CA ILE A 79 2.65 -6.19 1.00
C ILE A 79 3.56 -4.96 1.01
N PHE A 80 4.43 -4.92 0.01
CA PHE A 80 5.11 -3.70 -0.41
C PHE A 80 4.27 -3.06 -1.53
N GLY A 81 3.81 -1.83 -1.30
CA GLY A 81 3.01 -1.12 -2.29
C GLY A 81 3.88 -0.59 -3.42
N CYS A 82 3.49 -0.88 -4.67
CA CYS A 82 4.13 -0.46 -5.91
C CYS A 82 3.22 0.46 -6.74
N PRO A 83 2.99 1.73 -6.33
CA PRO A 83 2.02 2.62 -6.98
C PRO A 83 2.26 2.86 -8.47
N SER A 84 3.50 2.75 -8.94
CA SER A 84 3.80 2.91 -10.36
C SER A 84 3.32 1.73 -11.23
N GLY A 85 3.11 0.55 -10.65
CA GLY A 85 2.83 -0.69 -11.40
C GLY A 85 1.60 -1.46 -10.93
N ASP A 86 0.90 -1.00 -9.89
CA ASP A 86 -0.36 -1.58 -9.41
C ASP A 86 -1.37 -0.45 -9.18
N GLN A 87 -2.51 -0.52 -9.88
CA GLN A 87 -3.55 0.51 -9.80
C GLN A 87 -4.14 0.65 -8.39
N ARG A 88 -4.24 -0.45 -7.62
CA ARG A 88 -4.79 -0.40 -6.25
C ARG A 88 -3.85 0.33 -5.32
N ASP A 89 -2.55 0.14 -5.52
CA ASP A 89 -1.51 0.87 -4.78
C ASP A 89 -1.43 2.33 -5.22
N LEU A 90 -1.67 2.64 -6.50
CA LEU A 90 -1.76 4.00 -7.02
C LEU A 90 -2.93 4.76 -6.39
N ASP A 91 -4.12 4.17 -6.42
CA ASP A 91 -5.33 4.77 -5.85
C ASP A 91 -5.14 5.03 -4.35
N PHE A 92 -4.54 4.07 -3.64
CA PHE A 92 -4.20 4.23 -2.23
C PHE A 92 -3.14 5.32 -2.02
N ALA A 93 -2.08 5.33 -2.81
CA ALA A 93 -1.01 6.32 -2.70
C ALA A 93 -1.53 7.74 -2.93
N ASN A 94 -2.31 7.95 -3.99
CA ASN A 94 -2.92 9.23 -4.30
C ASN A 94 -3.86 9.70 -3.17
N ARG A 95 -4.69 8.80 -2.64
CA ARG A 95 -5.60 9.12 -1.53
C ARG A 95 -4.87 9.58 -0.27
N TYR A 96 -3.75 8.95 0.07
CA TYR A 96 -2.99 9.22 1.29
C TYR A 96 -1.79 10.16 1.09
N GLY A 97 -1.62 10.73 -0.11
CA GLY A 97 -0.51 11.62 -0.44
C GLY A 97 0.86 10.93 -0.37
N LEU A 98 0.91 9.64 -0.68
CA LEU A 98 2.14 8.85 -0.66
C LEU A 98 2.91 8.99 -1.99
N PRO A 99 4.24 8.85 -1.98
CA PRO A 99 5.04 8.96 -3.20
C PRO A 99 4.69 7.90 -4.24
N VAL A 100 4.56 8.34 -5.49
CA VAL A 100 4.45 7.49 -6.68
C VAL A 100 5.76 7.65 -7.46
N ILE A 101 6.62 6.63 -7.40
CA ILE A 101 7.95 6.65 -8.03
C ILE A 101 7.94 5.65 -9.18
N PRO A 102 7.95 6.10 -10.45
CA PRO A 102 8.10 5.21 -11.60
C PRO A 102 9.44 4.47 -11.56
N VAL A 103 9.39 3.14 -11.68
CA VAL A 103 10.57 2.26 -11.78
C VAL A 103 10.68 1.53 -13.11
N VAL A 104 9.59 1.53 -13.89
CA VAL A 104 9.54 1.05 -15.28
C VAL A 104 8.91 2.15 -16.12
N MET A 105 9.48 2.37 -17.30
CA MET A 105 9.05 3.38 -18.26
C MET A 105 8.95 2.75 -19.66
N PRO A 106 7.95 3.12 -20.49
CA PRO A 106 7.89 2.69 -21.88
C PRO A 106 9.18 3.03 -22.65
N GLU A 107 9.54 2.19 -23.63
CA GLU A 107 10.64 2.53 -24.55
C GLU A 107 10.32 3.82 -25.33
N GLY A 108 11.31 4.72 -25.42
CA GLY A 108 11.20 5.98 -26.16
C GLY A 108 10.72 7.19 -25.32
N GLU A 109 10.30 6.98 -24.08
CA GLU A 109 10.00 8.06 -23.14
C GLU A 109 11.26 8.64 -22.49
N ILE A 110 11.13 9.84 -21.90
CA ILE A 110 12.21 10.54 -21.21
C ILE A 110 12.01 10.45 -19.70
N GLN A 111 12.95 9.81 -19.00
CA GLN A 111 12.88 9.53 -17.55
C GLN A 111 12.47 10.75 -16.70
N GLY A 112 13.00 11.94 -17.00
CA GLY A 112 12.70 13.16 -16.22
C GLY A 112 11.28 13.71 -16.38
N ASN A 113 10.55 13.29 -17.41
CA ASN A 113 9.20 13.78 -17.71
C ASN A 113 8.12 12.72 -17.47
N PHE A 114 8.51 11.45 -17.35
CA PHE A 114 7.56 10.37 -17.18
C PHE A 114 6.97 10.38 -15.77
N GLN A 115 5.66 10.54 -15.70
CA GLN A 115 4.91 10.58 -14.44
C GLN A 115 3.71 9.64 -14.52
N ILE A 116 3.42 9.01 -13.40
CA ILE A 116 2.25 8.18 -13.20
C ILE A 116 1.35 8.92 -12.23
N ILE A 117 0.16 9.29 -12.71
CA ILE A 117 -0.79 10.12 -11.97
C ILE A 117 -2.06 9.33 -11.73
N ASP A 118 -2.79 9.00 -12.81
CA ASP A 118 -4.11 8.37 -12.72
C ASP A 118 -4.10 6.88 -13.07
N GLU A 119 -3.18 6.44 -13.93
CA GLU A 119 -3.10 5.06 -14.43
C GLU A 119 -1.73 4.45 -14.19
N ALA A 120 -1.69 3.32 -13.46
CA ALA A 120 -0.46 2.59 -13.19
C ALA A 120 0.08 1.95 -14.47
N TYR A 121 1.41 1.96 -14.63
CA TYR A 121 2.05 1.38 -15.81
C TYR A 121 2.32 -0.11 -15.61
N VAL A 122 1.53 -0.93 -16.32
CA VAL A 122 1.59 -2.41 -16.24
C VAL A 122 2.21 -3.06 -17.49
N GLY A 123 2.72 -2.26 -18.43
CA GLY A 123 3.33 -2.73 -19.67
C GLY A 123 4.81 -3.08 -19.54
N ASP A 124 5.36 -3.69 -20.60
CA ASP A 124 6.79 -3.94 -20.74
C ASP A 124 7.55 -2.64 -21.02
N GLY A 125 8.70 -2.45 -20.37
CA GLY A 125 9.51 -1.24 -20.56
C GLY A 125 10.93 -1.37 -20.04
N VAL A 126 11.60 -0.22 -19.90
CA VAL A 126 12.95 -0.10 -19.37
C VAL A 126 12.93 0.25 -17.89
N MET A 127 13.82 -0.36 -17.11
CA MET A 127 14.04 -0.02 -15.71
C MET A 127 14.77 1.34 -15.63
N ILE A 128 14.33 2.21 -14.72
CA ILE A 128 14.84 3.58 -14.54
C ILE A 128 15.23 3.89 -13.10
#